data_AF-A0A8S3Q661-F1
#
_entry.id   AF-A0A8S3Q661-F1
#
_cell.length_a   1.000
_cell.length_b   1.000
_cell.length_c   1.000
_cell.angle_alpha   90.00
_cell.angle_beta   90.00
_cell.angle_gamma   90.00
#
_symmetry.space_group_name_H-M   'P 1'
#
loop_
_entity.id
_entity.type
_entity.pdbx_description
1 polymer ?
#
loop_
_entity_poly.entity_id
_entity_poly.type
_entity_poly.pdbx_seq_one_letter_code
_entity_poly.pdbx_strand_id
1 'polypeptide(L)'
;MCPLVLYKIWKTYVVPRYLYGLEVQICTKADIYELEKLQRKIFRQFLSLPERTASSALYILLGAEPVETVLDRNMLSLFLTISRLDNAIEKKILKWELEIGKDFTESFINRIDKILNKYSLPNPKEILENPPSKYKWKNMLKKAINTYWSNIWKEECLIKTTIKYLTIQENQLKTT
;
A
#
# COMPACT_ATOMS: atom_id res chain seq x y z
N MET A 1 8.36 26.00 -7.59
CA MET A 1 9.08 24.75 -7.22
C MET A 1 8.50 23.61 -8.04
N CYS A 2 9.31 22.72 -8.62
CA CYS A 2 8.81 21.63 -9.46
C CYS A 2 7.99 20.62 -8.62
N PRO A 3 6.75 20.25 -9.01
CA PRO A 3 5.91 19.31 -8.27
C PRO A 3 6.57 17.95 -8.01
N LEU A 4 7.45 17.50 -8.92
CA LEU A 4 8.20 16.26 -8.78
C LEU A 4 9.23 16.31 -7.63
N VAL A 5 9.82 17.48 -7.37
CA VAL A 5 10.77 17.67 -6.27
C VAL A 5 10.02 17.64 -4.94
N LEU A 6 8.88 18.32 -4.86
CA LEU A 6 7.99 18.27 -3.68
C LEU A 6 7.54 16.85 -3.37
N TYR A 7 7.13 16.10 -4.40
CA TYR A 7 6.76 14.70 -4.23
C TYR A 7 7.94 13.84 -3.75
N LYS A 8 9.15 14.07 -4.25
CA LYS A 8 10.35 13.36 -3.78
C LYS A 8 10.61 13.63 -2.30
N ILE A 9 10.53 14.89 -1.86
CA ILE A 9 10.69 15.28 -0.45
C ILE A 9 9.62 14.61 0.42
N TRP A 10 8.37 14.64 -0.03
CA TRP A 10 7.25 13.97 0.64
C TRP A 10 7.55 12.48 0.85
N LYS A 11 7.95 11.78 -0.21
CA LYS A 11 8.24 10.33 -0.17
C LYS A 11 9.46 9.99 0.70
N THR A 12 10.51 10.81 0.69
CA THR A 12 11.76 10.48 1.42
C THR A 12 11.74 10.88 2.89
N TYR A 13 11.06 11.98 3.25
CA TYR A 13 11.13 12.53 4.61
C TYR A 13 9.81 12.45 5.34
N VAL A 14 8.71 12.79 4.68
CA VAL A 14 7.42 12.94 5.38
C VAL A 14 6.75 11.58 5.56
N VAL A 15 6.59 10.81 4.49
CA VAL A 15 5.91 9.51 4.52
C VAL A 15 6.54 8.54 5.53
N PRO A 16 7.87 8.35 5.58
CA PRO A 16 8.47 7.40 6.52
C PRO A 16 8.25 7.79 7.97
N ARG A 17 8.32 9.10 8.29
CA ARG A 17 8.09 9.60 9.66
C ARG A 17 6.63 9.53 10.06
N TYR A 18 5.74 9.81 9.11
CA TYR A 18 4.30 9.85 9.33
C TYR A 18 3.70 8.46 9.51
N LEU A 19 4.23 7.46 8.81
CA LEU A 19 3.71 6.09 8.82
C LEU A 19 4.47 5.16 9.77
N TYR A 20 5.50 5.65 10.46
CA TYR A 20 6.31 4.83 11.34
C TYR A 20 5.48 4.22 12.48
N GLY A 21 5.52 2.91 12.63
CA GLY A 21 4.82 2.18 13.69
C GLY A 21 3.34 1.90 13.40
N LEU A 22 2.76 2.49 12.35
CA LEU A 22 1.39 2.20 11.93
C LEU A 22 1.26 0.79 11.34
N GLU A 23 2.37 0.18 10.91
CA GLU A 23 2.40 -1.21 10.44
C GLU A 23 2.09 -2.24 11.54
N VAL A 24 2.28 -1.89 12.81
CA VAL A 24 1.99 -2.78 13.96
C VAL A 24 0.64 -2.45 14.60
N GLN A 25 0.22 -1.17 14.52
CA GLN A 25 -1.03 -0.73 15.15
C GLN A 25 -2.29 -1.22 14.42
N ILE A 26 -3.36 -1.40 15.18
CA ILE A 26 -4.70 -1.70 14.66
C ILE A 26 -5.32 -0.40 14.13
N CYS A 27 -4.88 0.06 12.96
CA CYS A 27 -5.55 1.15 12.25
C CYS A 27 -6.92 0.70 11.74
N THR A 28 -7.96 1.49 12.04
CA THR A 28 -9.30 1.30 11.48
C THR A 28 -9.36 1.87 10.06
N LYS A 29 -10.39 1.50 9.30
CA LYS A 29 -10.61 2.05 7.95
C LYS A 29 -10.87 3.56 7.97
N ALA A 30 -11.47 4.07 9.06
CA ALA A 30 -11.72 5.50 9.23
C ALA A 30 -10.40 6.28 9.37
N ASP A 31 -9.44 5.73 10.12
CA ASP A 31 -8.14 6.36 10.31
C ASP A 31 -7.39 6.46 8.98
N ILE A 32 -7.33 5.34 8.23
CA ILE A 32 -6.68 5.30 6.91
C ILE A 32 -7.31 6.34 5.97
N TYR A 33 -8.63 6.49 6.00
CA TYR A 33 -9.34 7.48 5.20
C TYR A 33 -8.92 8.92 5.51
N GLU A 34 -8.78 9.28 6.79
CA GLU A 34 -8.31 10.61 7.18
C GLU A 34 -6.84 10.83 6.79
N LEU A 35 -5.97 9.82 6.88
CA LEU A 35 -4.59 9.89 6.38
C LEU A 35 -4.55 10.18 4.87
N GLU A 36 -5.39 9.48 4.09
CA GLU A 36 -5.49 9.71 2.64
C GLU A 36 -6.03 11.09 2.30
N LYS A 37 -7.01 11.59 3.06
CA LYS A 37 -7.56 12.94 2.87
C LYS A 37 -6.49 14.00 3.06
N LEU A 38 -5.62 13.84 4.07
CA LEU A 38 -4.48 14.72 4.30
C LEU A 38 -3.48 14.64 3.12
N GLN A 39 -3.12 13.44 2.67
CA GLN A 39 -2.24 13.26 1.51
C GLN A 39 -2.80 13.95 0.26
N ARG A 40 -4.09 13.75 -0.03
CA ARG A 40 -4.78 14.37 -1.18
C ARG A 40 -4.76 15.90 -1.07
N LYS A 41 -4.94 16.47 0.12
CA LYS A 41 -4.86 17.92 0.33
C LYS A 41 -3.47 18.46 -0.02
N ILE A 42 -2.41 17.77 0.41
CA ILE A 42 -1.02 18.16 0.13
C ILE A 42 -0.69 17.99 -1.36
N PHE A 43 -1.15 16.91 -1.99
CA PHE A 43 -0.93 16.69 -3.42
C PHE A 43 -1.62 17.74 -4.30
N ARG A 44 -2.80 18.21 -3.90
CA ARG A 44 -3.44 19.37 -4.56
C ARG A 44 -2.60 20.62 -4.44
N GLN A 45 -2.00 20.88 -3.28
CA GLN A 45 -1.10 22.02 -3.10
C GLN A 45 0.16 21.89 -3.96
N PHE A 46 0.75 20.69 -4.06
CA PHE A 46 1.93 20.45 -4.91
C PHE A 46 1.64 20.73 -6.39
N LEU A 47 0.46 20.36 -6.85
CA LEU A 47 0.02 20.56 -8.24
C LEU A 47 -0.70 21.89 -8.47
N SER A 48 -0.92 22.70 -7.43
CA SER A 48 -1.74 23.93 -7.48
C SER A 48 -3.13 23.69 -8.08
N LEU A 49 -3.75 22.55 -7.76
CA LEU A 49 -5.06 22.15 -8.29
C LEU A 49 -6.22 22.56 -7.36
N PRO A 50 -7.42 22.85 -7.92
CA PRO A 50 -8.61 23.13 -7.12
C PRO A 50 -9.00 21.99 -6.19
N GLU A 51 -9.66 22.29 -5.07
CA GLU A 51 -10.16 21.29 -4.11
C GLU A 51 -11.13 20.28 -4.72
N ARG A 52 -11.92 20.73 -5.71
CA ARG A 52 -12.91 19.93 -6.45
C ARG A 52 -12.27 18.89 -7.38
N THR A 53 -10.95 18.92 -7.56
CA THR A 53 -10.27 17.97 -8.44
C THR A 53 -10.38 16.55 -7.88
N ALA A 54 -10.74 15.62 -8.76
CA ALA A 54 -10.88 14.23 -8.43
C ALA A 54 -9.57 13.63 -7.89
N SER A 55 -9.69 12.77 -6.88
CA SER A 55 -8.55 12.12 -6.22
C SER A 55 -7.72 11.26 -7.17
N SER A 56 -8.36 10.54 -8.09
CA SER A 56 -7.70 9.72 -9.11
C SER A 56 -6.72 10.53 -9.94
N ALA A 57 -7.15 11.71 -10.40
CA ALA A 57 -6.34 12.58 -11.22
C ALA A 57 -5.06 13.02 -10.50
N LEU A 58 -5.11 13.23 -9.18
CA LEU A 58 -3.92 13.58 -8.39
C LEU A 58 -2.88 12.47 -8.43
N TYR A 59 -3.30 11.22 -8.22
CA TYR A 59 -2.40 10.07 -8.21
C TYR A 59 -1.83 9.79 -9.60
N ILE A 60 -2.66 9.88 -10.65
CA ILE A 60 -2.27 9.68 -12.05
C ILE A 60 -1.25 10.76 -12.49
N LEU A 61 -1.50 12.03 -12.18
CA LEU A 61 -0.64 13.15 -12.58
C LEU A 61 0.72 13.14 -11.85
N LEU A 62 0.73 12.82 -10.56
CA LEU A 62 1.97 12.74 -9.78
C LEU A 62 2.72 11.41 -9.96
N GLY A 63 2.04 10.36 -10.43
CA GLY A 63 2.55 8.99 -10.36
C GLY A 63 2.71 8.51 -8.91
N ALA A 64 1.81 8.95 -8.04
CA ALA A 64 1.90 8.74 -6.59
C ALA A 64 1.04 7.57 -6.12
N GLU A 65 1.55 6.85 -5.11
CA GLU A 65 0.83 5.78 -4.42
C GLU A 65 -0.05 6.35 -3.31
N PRO A 66 -1.26 5.80 -3.09
CA PRO A 66 -2.06 6.14 -1.92
C PRO A 66 -1.39 5.64 -0.62
N VAL A 67 -1.63 6.34 0.49
CA VAL A 67 -1.04 5.99 1.81
C VAL A 67 -1.35 4.55 2.19
N GLU A 68 -2.57 4.07 1.95
CA GLU A 68 -2.97 2.69 2.27
C GLU A 68 -2.01 1.66 1.65
N THR A 69 -1.57 1.89 0.41
CA THR A 69 -0.64 0.99 -0.28
C THR A 69 0.76 1.00 0.35
N VAL A 70 1.18 2.14 0.87
CA VAL A 70 2.47 2.25 1.56
C VAL A 70 2.41 1.49 2.89
N LEU A 71 1.30 1.60 3.62
CA LEU A 71 1.06 0.83 4.85
C LEU A 71 1.01 -0.68 4.57
N ASP A 72 0.22 -1.10 3.59
CA ASP A 72 0.12 -2.51 3.17
C ASP A 72 1.50 -3.08 2.85
N ARG A 73 2.32 -2.33 2.10
CA ARG A 73 3.69 -2.72 1.76
C ARG A 73 4.58 -2.84 2.99
N ASN A 74 4.50 -1.90 3.93
CA ASN A 74 5.30 -1.93 5.15
C ASN A 74 4.92 -3.14 6.02
N MET A 75 3.62 -3.41 6.20
CA MET A 75 3.12 -4.58 6.91
C MET A 75 3.61 -5.89 6.28
N LEU A 76 3.48 -6.03 4.95
CA LEU A 76 3.95 -7.21 4.23
C LEU A 76 5.48 -7.36 4.27
N SER A 77 6.22 -6.25 4.29
CA SER A 77 7.68 -6.28 4.44
C SER A 77 8.08 -6.75 5.84
N LEU A 78 7.37 -6.30 6.88
CA LEU A 78 7.58 -6.76 8.25
C LEU A 78 7.27 -8.26 8.38
N PHE A 79 6.14 -8.70 7.82
CA PHE A 79 5.77 -10.12 7.78
C PHE A 79 6.82 -10.99 7.08
N LEU A 80 7.31 -10.58 5.91
CA LEU A 80 8.37 -11.33 5.21
C LEU A 80 9.65 -11.38 6.03
N THR A 81 9.98 -10.27 6.71
CA THR A 81 11.18 -10.22 7.57
C THR A 81 11.06 -11.23 8.70
N ILE A 82 9.92 -11.28 9.40
CA ILE A 82 9.68 -12.27 10.46
C ILE A 82 9.69 -13.70 9.89
N SER A 83 9.08 -13.93 8.73
CA SER A 83 9.02 -15.25 8.09
C SER A 83 10.41 -15.83 7.77
N ARG A 84 11.37 -14.95 7.46
CA ARG A 84 12.75 -15.30 7.13
C ARG A 84 13.67 -15.43 8.35
N LEU A 85 13.25 -15.00 9.53
CA LEU A 85 14.03 -15.19 10.74
C LEU A 85 13.91 -16.63 11.21
N ASP A 86 15.02 -17.35 11.21
CA ASP A 86 15.06 -18.73 11.71
C ASP A 86 15.12 -18.73 13.24
N ASN A 87 14.34 -19.62 13.86
CA ASN A 87 14.21 -19.80 15.32
C ASN A 87 13.74 -18.59 16.16
N ALA A 88 13.19 -17.56 15.53
CA ALA A 88 12.57 -16.43 16.21
C ALA A 88 11.26 -16.82 16.94
N ILE A 89 11.01 -16.23 18.11
CA ILE A 89 9.76 -16.44 18.89
C ILE A 89 8.57 -15.92 18.08
N GLU A 90 8.78 -14.82 17.37
CA GLU A 90 7.83 -14.15 16.50
C GLU A 90 7.32 -15.08 15.41
N LYS A 91 8.20 -15.87 14.78
CA LYS A 91 7.80 -16.87 13.77
C LYS A 91 6.97 -18.00 14.38
N LYS A 92 7.25 -18.40 15.63
CA LYS A 92 6.45 -19.38 16.36
C LYS A 92 5.07 -18.84 16.71
N ILE A 93 4.98 -17.59 17.17
CA ILE A 93 3.72 -16.89 17.44
C ILE A 93 2.88 -16.83 16.16
N LEU A 94 3.49 -16.50 15.01
CA LEU A 94 2.75 -16.46 13.75
C LEU A 94 2.21 -17.83 13.33
N LYS A 95 3.00 -18.90 13.48
CA LYS A 95 2.52 -20.27 13.20
C LYS A 95 1.38 -20.66 14.13
N TRP A 96 1.51 -20.34 15.41
CA TRP A 96 0.49 -20.59 16.42
C TRP A 96 -0.81 -19.82 16.13
N GLU A 97 -0.73 -18.55 15.75
CA GLU A 97 -1.87 -17.74 15.34
C GLU A 97 -2.58 -18.30 14.09
N LEU A 98 -1.84 -18.91 13.15
CA LEU A 98 -2.41 -19.58 11.98
C LEU A 98 -3.13 -20.89 12.29
N GLU A 99 -2.66 -21.61 13.31
CA GLU A 99 -3.23 -22.88 13.75
C GLU A 99 -4.50 -22.68 14.57
N ILE A 100 -4.56 -21.62 15.37
CA ILE A 100 -5.71 -21.24 16.20
C ILE A 100 -6.75 -20.42 15.42
N GLY A 101 -6.34 -19.81 14.31
CA GLY A 101 -6.92 -18.63 13.65
C GLY A 101 -8.36 -18.67 13.15
N LYS A 102 -9.35 -18.94 14.01
CA LYS A 102 -10.77 -18.63 13.74
C LYS A 102 -11.41 -17.67 14.76
N ASP A 103 -10.84 -17.52 15.95
CA ASP A 103 -11.55 -16.84 17.05
C ASP A 103 -11.19 -15.36 17.24
N PHE A 104 -10.06 -14.89 16.69
CA PHE A 104 -9.61 -13.49 16.86
C PHE A 104 -9.73 -12.69 15.56
N THR A 105 -10.80 -11.87 15.45
CA THR A 105 -11.11 -11.04 14.28
C THR A 105 -10.06 -9.97 13.95
N GLU A 106 -9.21 -9.60 14.92
CA GLU A 106 -8.24 -8.50 14.84
C GLU A 106 -6.77 -8.94 14.81
N SER A 107 -6.49 -10.24 14.69
CA SER A 107 -5.11 -10.74 14.67
C SER A 107 -4.30 -10.19 13.49
N PHE A 108 -2.98 -10.04 13.70
CA PHE A 108 -2.06 -9.55 12.70
C PHE A 108 -2.09 -10.39 11.41
N ILE A 109 -2.21 -11.72 11.55
CA ILE A 109 -2.32 -12.64 10.43
C ILE A 109 -3.62 -12.46 9.65
N ASN A 110 -4.75 -12.27 10.31
CA ASN A 110 -6.02 -12.01 9.61
C ASN A 110 -5.96 -10.71 8.80
N ARG A 111 -5.17 -9.73 9.23
CA ARG A 111 -4.94 -8.49 8.48
C ARG A 111 -4.03 -8.74 7.28
N ILE A 112 -2.93 -9.47 7.47
CA ILE A 112 -2.07 -9.90 6.36
C ILE A 112 -2.86 -10.70 5.33
N ASP A 113 -3.71 -11.62 5.77
CA ASP A 113 -4.55 -12.44 4.89
C ASP A 113 -5.53 -11.57 4.10
N LYS A 114 -6.20 -10.61 4.73
CA LYS A 114 -7.03 -9.61 4.04
C LYS A 114 -6.23 -8.81 2.99
N ILE A 115 -5.00 -8.41 3.31
CA ILE A 115 -4.13 -7.66 2.39
C ILE A 115 -3.66 -8.56 1.22
N LEU A 116 -3.27 -9.80 1.50
CA LEU A 116 -2.86 -10.76 0.46
C LEU A 116 -4.03 -11.08 -0.48
N ASN A 117 -5.22 -11.28 0.08
CA ASN A 117 -6.46 -11.47 -0.70
C ASN A 117 -6.79 -10.24 -1.56
N LYS A 118 -6.65 -9.02 -1.01
CA LYS A 118 -6.85 -7.76 -1.75
C LYS A 118 -5.96 -7.66 -2.99
N TYR A 119 -4.71 -8.11 -2.91
CA TYR A 119 -3.75 -8.07 -4.01
C TYR A 119 -3.61 -9.39 -4.79
N SER A 120 -4.46 -10.39 -4.50
CA SER A 120 -4.40 -11.74 -5.09
C SER A 120 -3.01 -12.38 -5.00
N LEU A 121 -2.39 -12.29 -3.82
CA LEU A 121 -1.06 -12.84 -3.51
C LEU A 121 -1.18 -14.23 -2.84
N PRO A 122 -0.07 -15.00 -2.78
CA PRO A 122 -0.05 -16.32 -2.14
C PRO A 122 -0.47 -16.27 -0.67
N ASN A 123 -1.03 -17.38 -0.17
CA ASN A 123 -1.54 -17.45 1.20
C ASN A 123 -0.43 -17.20 2.25
N PRO A 124 -0.77 -16.68 3.44
CA PRO A 124 0.20 -16.48 4.53
C PRO A 124 0.99 -17.76 4.89
N LYS A 125 0.32 -18.93 4.84
CA LYS A 125 0.92 -20.24 5.13
C LYS A 125 2.02 -20.60 4.13
N GLU A 126 1.76 -20.43 2.83
CA GLU A 126 2.71 -20.71 1.77
C GLU A 126 3.98 -19.84 1.89
N ILE A 127 3.81 -18.59 2.32
CA ILE A 127 4.93 -17.64 2.53
C ILE A 127 5.77 -18.03 3.75
N LEU A 128 5.14 -18.54 4.82
CA LEU A 128 5.86 -18.95 6.03
C LEU A 128 6.63 -20.26 5.86
N GLU A 129 6.12 -21.17 5.03
CA GLU A 129 6.79 -22.42 4.69
C GLU A 129 7.94 -22.18 3.71
N ASN A 130 7.71 -21.39 2.66
CA ASN A 130 8.68 -21.11 1.60
C ASN A 130 8.83 -19.59 1.39
N PRO A 131 9.60 -18.90 2.26
CA PRO A 131 9.74 -17.46 2.16
C PRO A 131 10.48 -17.07 0.87
N PRO A 132 9.86 -16.26 -0.01
CA PRO A 132 10.49 -15.83 -1.25
C PRO A 132 11.69 -14.91 -0.99
N SER A 133 12.61 -14.85 -1.95
CA SER A 133 13.73 -13.90 -1.86
C SER A 133 13.22 -12.46 -1.81
N LYS A 134 13.93 -11.58 -1.07
CA LYS A 134 13.57 -10.16 -0.93
C LYS A 134 13.32 -9.48 -2.28
N TYR A 135 14.15 -9.80 -3.28
CA TYR A 135 14.03 -9.26 -4.62
C TYR A 135 12.77 -9.79 -5.34
N LYS A 136 12.53 -11.10 -5.32
CA LYS A 136 11.35 -11.73 -5.93
C LYS A 136 10.06 -11.18 -5.32
N TRP A 137 10.03 -11.04 -3.99
CA TRP A 137 8.90 -10.45 -3.27
C TRP A 137 8.64 -9.00 -3.65
N LYS A 138 9.68 -8.15 -3.67
CA LYS A 138 9.54 -6.73 -4.04
C LYS A 138 8.95 -6.58 -5.45
N ASN A 139 9.40 -7.40 -6.40
CA ASN A 139 8.88 -7.39 -7.76
C ASN A 139 7.43 -7.89 -7.84
N MET A 140 7.10 -8.95 -7.09
CA MET A 140 5.74 -9.50 -7.04
C MET A 140 4.75 -8.49 -6.46
N LEU A 141 5.08 -7.88 -5.31
CA LEU A 141 4.28 -6.82 -4.71
C LEU A 141 4.11 -5.62 -5.63
N LYS A 142 5.20 -5.16 -6.26
CA LYS A 142 5.14 -4.04 -7.21
C LYS A 142 4.17 -4.33 -8.36
N LYS A 143 4.24 -5.53 -8.94
CA LYS A 143 3.32 -5.94 -10.02
C LYS A 143 1.87 -6.01 -9.55
N ALA A 144 1.62 -6.66 -8.40
CA ALA A 144 0.27 -6.82 -7.87
C ALA A 144 -0.39 -5.47 -7.53
N ILE A 145 0.34 -4.60 -6.82
CA ILE A 145 -0.11 -3.25 -6.47
C ILE A 145 -0.38 -2.42 -7.73
N ASN A 146 0.54 -2.40 -8.69
CA ASN A 146 0.38 -1.66 -9.93
C ASN A 146 -0.86 -2.13 -10.69
N THR A 147 -1.06 -3.44 -10.79
CA THR A 147 -2.20 -4.03 -11.50
C THR A 147 -3.51 -3.62 -10.83
N TYR A 148 -3.61 -3.81 -9.51
CA TYR A 148 -4.79 -3.45 -8.71
C TYR A 148 -5.19 -1.98 -8.88
N TRP A 149 -4.28 -1.04 -8.66
CA TRP A 149 -4.59 0.38 -8.77
C TRP A 149 -4.80 0.84 -10.19
N SER A 150 -4.08 0.27 -11.16
CA SER A 150 -4.32 0.60 -12.57
C SER A 150 -5.72 0.22 -13.02
N ASN A 151 -6.27 -0.90 -12.52
CA ASN A 151 -7.64 -1.31 -12.81
C ASN A 151 -8.66 -0.37 -12.17
N ILE A 152 -8.49 -0.04 -10.88
CA ILE A 152 -9.35 0.93 -10.19
C ILE A 152 -9.35 2.28 -10.90
N TRP A 153 -8.19 2.80 -11.28
CA TRP A 153 -8.11 4.10 -11.94
C TRP A 153 -8.71 4.08 -13.34
N LYS A 154 -8.57 2.97 -14.09
CA LYS A 154 -9.25 2.80 -15.38
C LYS A 154 -10.77 2.84 -15.20
N GLU A 155 -11.31 2.11 -14.22
CA GLU A 155 -12.74 2.15 -13.88
C GLU A 155 -13.20 3.57 -13.51
N GLU A 156 -12.44 4.27 -12.67
CA GLU A 156 -12.78 5.64 -12.29
C GLU A 156 -12.71 6.63 -13.46
N CYS A 157 -11.80 6.44 -14.42
CA CYS A 157 -11.70 7.27 -15.62
C CYS A 157 -12.90 7.06 -16.57
N LEU A 158 -13.48 5.86 -16.58
CA LEU A 158 -14.69 5.57 -17.36
C LEU A 158 -15.92 6.23 -16.73
N ILE A 159 -16.00 6.27 -15.40
CA ILE A 159 -17.14 6.82 -14.66
C ILE A 159 -17.12 8.36 -14.64
N LYS A 160 -15.94 8.97 -14.46
CA LYS A 160 -15.82 10.42 -14.25
C LYS A 160 -15.55 11.16 -15.55
N THR A 161 -16.54 11.92 -16.02
CA THR A 161 -16.45 12.73 -17.25
C THR A 161 -15.29 13.73 -17.24
N THR A 162 -14.89 14.23 -16.08
CA THR A 162 -13.80 15.19 -15.89
C THR A 162 -12.39 14.61 -16.07
N ILE A 163 -12.25 13.28 -16.06
CA ILE A 163 -10.95 12.56 -16.12
C ILE A 163 -10.85 11.72 -17.40
N LYS A 164 -11.89 11.71 -18.24
CA LYS A 164 -12.01 10.84 -19.42
C LYS A 164 -10.82 10.91 -20.40
N TYR A 165 -10.13 12.06 -20.47
CA TYR A 165 -9.00 12.28 -21.37
C TYR A 165 -7.63 12.07 -20.72
N LEU A 166 -7.56 11.73 -19.43
CA LEU A 166 -6.29 11.46 -18.76
C LEU A 166 -5.75 10.09 -19.21
N THR A 167 -4.64 10.11 -19.94
CA THR A 167 -3.92 8.89 -20.32
C THR A 167 -3.17 8.34 -19.12
N ILE A 168 -3.55 7.15 -18.67
CA ILE A 168 -2.83 6.39 -17.66
C ILE A 168 -1.55 5.86 -18.30
N GLN A 169 -0.40 6.40 -17.90
CA GLN A 169 0.91 5.91 -18.36
C GLN A 169 1.16 4.49 -17.82
N GLU A 170 1.80 3.62 -18.59
CA GLU A 170 2.21 2.30 -18.05
C GLU A 170 3.27 2.50 -16.94
N ASN A 171 3.13 1.79 -15.82
CA ASN A 171 3.99 1.94 -14.62
C ASN A 171 3.97 3.34 -13.93
N GLN A 172 2.79 3.94 -13.75
CA GLN A 172 2.66 5.26 -13.09
C GLN A 172 3.29 5.32 -11.69
N LEU A 173 3.22 4.22 -10.94
CA LEU A 173 3.78 4.17 -9.59
C LEU A 173 5.30 4.04 -9.67
N LYS A 174 6.00 5.18 -9.53
CA LYS A 174 7.46 5.25 -9.44
C LYS A 174 7.94 4.68 -8.10
N THR A 175 7.87 3.36 -7.97
CA THR A 175 8.55 2.58 -6.94
C THR A 175 10.00 2.38 -7.34
N THR A 176 10.78 3.45 -7.17
CA THR A 176 12.22 3.36 -6.92
C THR A 176 12.42 3.43 -5.42
#